data_AF-A0A0F9IPG0-F1
#
_entry.id   AF-A0A0F9IPG0-F1
#
_cell.length_a   1.000
_cell.length_b   1.000
_cell.length_c   1.000
_cell.angle_alpha   90.00
_cell.angle_beta   90.00
_cell.angle_gamma   90.00
#
_symmetry.space_group_name_H-M   'P 1'
#
loop_
_entity.id
_entity.type
_entity.pdbx_description
1 polymer ?
#
loop_
_entity_poly.entity_id
_entity_poly.type
_entity_poly.pdbx_seq_one_letter_code
_entity_poly.pdbx_strand_id
1 'polypeptide(L)'
;MSKLEALQGKSQVFNIGGVELELKPLTVDELSLFSIDDKAPMEEQMKSTKTLISKVLKNSVPDATDEEINNISLEHLQDMMDAIMKLHKFEGDSKLQKVKDAIKARQSQGKTATERQ
;
A
#
# COMPACT_ATOMS: atom_id res chain seq x y z
N MET A 1 24.64 -4.47 21.29
CA MET A 1 23.39 -3.81 20.88
C MET A 1 23.67 -2.35 20.62
N SER A 2 23.46 -1.92 19.38
CA SER A 2 23.62 -0.52 18.96
C SER A 2 22.47 0.33 19.48
N LYS A 3 22.73 1.59 19.86
CA LYS A 3 21.67 2.55 20.21
C LYS A 3 20.66 2.77 19.07
N LEU A 4 21.08 2.52 17.83
CA LEU A 4 20.23 2.66 16.65
C LEU A 4 19.26 1.48 16.46
N GLU A 5 19.48 0.32 17.11
CA GLU A 5 18.52 -0.80 17.07
C GLU A 5 17.15 -0.40 17.66
N ALA A 6 17.15 0.49 18.66
CA ALA A 6 15.92 1.04 19.23
C ALA A 6 15.13 1.95 18.27
N LEU A 7 15.77 2.44 17.20
CA LEU A 7 15.18 3.33 16.20
C LEU A 7 14.72 2.58 14.94
N GLN A 8 14.99 1.27 14.85
CA GLN A 8 14.51 0.46 13.74
C GLN A 8 12.99 0.35 13.79
N GLY A 9 12.36 0.52 12.63
CA GLY A 9 10.92 0.32 12.50
C GLY A 9 10.56 -1.13 12.82
N LYS A 10 9.50 -1.33 13.60
CA LYS A 10 9.03 -2.67 13.98
C LYS A 10 8.11 -3.22 12.90
N SER A 11 8.24 -4.51 12.60
CA SER A 11 7.27 -5.21 11.77
C SER A 11 5.92 -5.32 12.49
N GLN A 12 4.86 -5.43 11.71
CA GLN A 12 3.50 -5.58 12.24
C GLN A 12 2.71 -6.52 11.33
N VAL A 13 1.90 -7.39 11.95
CA VAL A 13 1.04 -8.34 11.25
C VAL A 13 -0.29 -7.66 10.91
N PHE A 14 -0.71 -7.80 9.64
CA PHE A 14 -1.98 -7.31 9.13
C PHE A 14 -2.75 -8.45 8.46
N ASN A 15 -4.08 -8.42 8.55
CA ASN A 15 -4.95 -9.32 7.81
C ASN A 15 -5.39 -8.62 6.51
N ILE A 16 -4.94 -9.15 5.37
CA ILE A 16 -5.24 -8.60 4.03
C ILE A 16 -5.87 -9.73 3.22
N GLY A 17 -7.13 -9.56 2.80
CA GLY A 17 -7.83 -10.58 2.01
C GLY A 17 -7.98 -11.95 2.69
N GLY A 18 -7.94 -12.00 4.03
CA GLY A 18 -8.00 -13.24 4.80
C GLY A 18 -6.64 -13.90 5.06
N VAL A 19 -5.54 -13.30 4.57
CA VAL A 19 -4.17 -13.77 4.80
C VAL A 19 -3.50 -12.90 5.86
N GLU A 20 -2.88 -13.54 6.86
CA GLU A 20 -2.02 -12.85 7.83
C GLU A 20 -0.65 -12.58 7.20
N LEU A 21 -0.31 -11.30 7.06
CA LEU A 21 0.91 -10.83 6.43
C LEU A 21 1.70 -9.97 7.40
N GLU A 22 2.93 -10.40 7.73
CA GLU A 22 3.86 -9.59 8.52
C GLU A 22 4.53 -8.56 7.61
N LEU A 23 4.17 -7.28 7.76
CA LEU A 23 4.76 -6.20 6.98
C LEU A 23 5.93 -5.56 7.71
N LYS A 24 7.02 -5.31 6.98
CA LYS A 24 8.19 -4.58 7.45
C LYS A 24 8.17 -3.14 6.95
N PRO A 25 8.51 -2.17 7.82
CA PRO A 25 8.56 -0.78 7.43
C PRO A 25 9.69 -0.52 6.44
N LEU A 26 9.54 0.54 5.64
CA LEU A 26 10.58 1.02 4.76
C LEU A 26 11.75 1.60 5.56
N THR A 27 12.92 1.52 4.95
CA THR A 27 14.18 2.06 5.44
C THR A 27 14.37 3.51 5.00
N VAL A 28 15.38 4.18 5.57
CA VAL A 28 15.71 5.58 5.24
C VAL A 28 16.02 5.76 3.75
N ASP A 29 16.64 4.76 3.12
CA ASP A 29 16.99 4.78 1.69
C ASP A 29 15.75 4.74 0.77
N GLU A 30 14.61 4.33 1.31
CA GLU A 30 13.35 4.11 0.58
C GLU A 30 12.33 5.23 0.81
N LEU A 31 12.69 6.29 1.55
CA LEU A 31 11.80 7.41 1.87
C LEU A 31 11.25 8.12 0.63
N SER A 32 11.98 8.10 -0.50
CA SER A 32 11.53 8.68 -1.77
C SER A 32 10.23 8.05 -2.29
N LEU A 33 9.92 6.81 -1.88
CA LEU A 33 8.69 6.10 -2.27
C LEU A 33 7.43 6.69 -1.62
N PHE A 34 7.58 7.48 -0.55
CA PHE A 34 6.46 8.19 0.09
C PHE A 34 6.09 9.50 -0.59
N SER A 35 6.91 10.00 -1.51
CA SER A 35 6.64 11.24 -2.27
C SER A 35 5.62 11.01 -3.38
N ILE A 36 4.40 10.59 -3.00
CA ILE A 36 3.27 10.52 -3.93
C ILE A 36 2.80 11.96 -4.16
N ASP A 37 3.03 12.47 -5.37
CA ASP A 37 2.50 13.77 -5.79
C ASP A 37 0.97 13.68 -5.93
N ASP A 38 0.28 14.38 -5.03
CA ASP A 38 -1.18 14.43 -4.98
C ASP A 38 -1.81 15.20 -6.15
N LYS A 39 -0.99 15.92 -6.92
CA LYS A 39 -1.40 16.67 -8.11
C LYS A 39 -1.05 15.96 -9.42
N ALA A 40 -0.30 14.85 -9.35
CA ALA A 40 0.07 14.08 -10.53
C ALA A 40 -1.17 13.42 -11.17
N PRO A 41 -1.14 13.11 -12.48
CA PRO A 41 -2.17 12.30 -13.13
C PRO A 41 -2.43 10.99 -12.37
N MET A 42 -3.68 10.53 -12.39
CA MET A 42 -4.10 9.32 -11.68
C MET A 42 -3.27 8.09 -12.04
N GLU A 43 -2.81 7.98 -13.29
CA GLU A 43 -1.94 6.88 -13.72
C GLU A 43 -0.56 6.93 -13.05
N GLU A 44 0.02 8.12 -12.87
CA GLU A 44 1.28 8.31 -12.16
C GLU A 44 1.13 8.01 -10.67
N GLN A 45 0.03 8.44 -10.06
CA GLN A 45 -0.29 8.10 -8.67
C GLN A 45 -0.40 6.58 -8.47
N MET A 46 -1.03 5.88 -9.41
CA MET A 46 -1.12 4.41 -9.39
C MET A 46 0.24 3.74 -9.56
N LYS A 47 1.11 4.25 -10.44
CA LYS A 47 2.49 3.73 -10.60
C LYS A 47 3.31 3.89 -9.32
N SER A 48 3.23 5.06 -8.67
CA SER A 48 3.91 5.31 -7.40
C SER A 48 3.37 4.41 -6.29
N THR A 49 2.04 4.27 -6.19
CA THR A 49 1.39 3.37 -5.22
C THR A 49 1.80 1.92 -5.43
N LYS A 50 1.81 1.44 -6.68
CA LYS A 50 2.27 0.09 -7.03
C LYS A 50 3.72 -0.13 -6.61
N THR A 51 4.58 0.85 -6.87
CA THR A 51 6.01 0.78 -6.54
C THR A 51 6.21 0.70 -5.02
N LEU A 52 5.48 1.51 -4.26
CA LEU A 52 5.48 1.48 -2.80
C LEU A 52 5.05 0.11 -2.26
N ILE A 53 3.89 -0.40 -2.70
CA ILE A 53 3.36 -1.69 -2.26
C ILE A 53 4.33 -2.83 -2.61
N SER A 54 4.80 -2.86 -3.85
CA SER A 54 5.73 -3.89 -4.32
C SER A 54 7.02 -3.89 -3.52
N LYS A 55 7.55 -2.71 -3.16
CA LYS A 55 8.75 -2.62 -2.34
C LYS A 55 8.53 -3.11 -0.91
N VAL A 56 7.43 -2.71 -0.27
CA VAL A 56 7.10 -3.19 1.08
C VAL A 56 6.90 -4.70 1.09
N LEU A 57 6.20 -5.24 0.09
CA LEU A 57 5.99 -6.69 -0.03
C LEU A 57 7.30 -7.44 -0.21
N LYS A 58 8.22 -6.99 -1.07
CA LYS A 58 9.55 -7.62 -1.22
C LYS A 58 10.39 -7.58 0.05
N ASN A 59 10.30 -6.51 0.83
CA ASN A 59 11.02 -6.43 2.11
C ASN A 59 10.40 -7.38 3.16
N SER A 60 9.10 -7.62 3.08
CA SER A 60 8.29 -8.38 4.03
C SER A 60 8.27 -9.88 3.74
N VAL A 61 8.16 -10.24 2.46
CA VAL A 61 8.03 -11.59 1.90
C VAL A 61 9.16 -11.78 0.89
N PRO A 62 10.35 -12.25 1.32
CA PRO A 62 11.55 -12.32 0.48
C PRO A 62 11.43 -13.28 -0.71
N ASP A 63 10.53 -14.25 -0.61
CA ASP A 63 10.18 -15.25 -1.61
C ASP A 63 9.10 -14.79 -2.59
N ALA A 64 8.47 -13.63 -2.36
CA ALA A 64 7.47 -13.09 -3.27
C ALA A 64 8.10 -12.75 -4.63
N THR A 65 7.50 -13.32 -5.68
CA THR A 65 7.88 -13.04 -7.06
C THR A 65 7.23 -11.77 -7.58
N ASP A 66 7.85 -11.16 -8.59
CA ASP A 66 7.26 -10.01 -9.28
C ASP A 66 5.91 -10.37 -9.91
N GLU A 67 5.75 -11.61 -10.36
CA GLU A 67 4.51 -12.11 -10.94
C GLU A 67 3.39 -12.15 -9.92
N GLU A 68 3.63 -12.72 -8.74
CA GLU A 68 2.65 -12.75 -7.65
C GLU A 68 2.22 -11.34 -7.24
N ILE A 69 3.16 -10.40 -7.09
CA ILE A 69 2.85 -9.02 -6.72
C ILE A 69 2.02 -8.33 -7.81
N ASN A 70 2.34 -8.56 -9.08
CA ASN A 70 1.61 -7.96 -10.20
C ASN A 70 0.20 -8.54 -10.38
N ASN A 71 -0.03 -9.77 -9.91
CA ASN A 71 -1.31 -10.47 -9.98
C ASN A 71 -2.21 -10.22 -8.76
N ILE A 72 -1.79 -9.39 -7.81
CA ILE A 72 -2.64 -8.98 -6.68
C ILE A 72 -3.88 -8.25 -7.22
N SER A 73 -5.06 -8.78 -6.89
CA SER A 73 -6.33 -8.17 -7.25
C SER A 73 -6.45 -6.73 -6.71
N LEU A 74 -7.01 -5.85 -7.55
CA LEU A 74 -7.21 -4.44 -7.19
C LEU A 74 -8.07 -4.24 -5.93
N GLU A 75 -8.89 -5.22 -5.56
CA GLU A 75 -9.69 -5.20 -4.34
C GLU A 75 -8.83 -5.20 -3.07
N HIS A 76 -7.69 -5.88 -3.08
CA HIS A 76 -6.78 -5.96 -1.93
C HIS A 76 -5.78 -4.80 -1.88
N LEU A 77 -5.61 -4.05 -2.97
CA LEU A 77 -4.70 -2.89 -3.01
C LEU A 77 -5.06 -1.85 -1.95
N GLN A 78 -6.35 -1.61 -1.70
CA GLN A 78 -6.78 -0.64 -0.70
C GLN A 78 -6.38 -1.08 0.70
N ASP A 79 -6.62 -2.34 1.05
CA ASP A 79 -6.27 -2.90 2.36
C ASP A 79 -4.75 -2.95 2.56
N MET A 80 -3.99 -3.26 1.51
CA MET A 80 -2.53 -3.19 1.52
C MET A 80 -2.03 -1.77 1.76
N MET A 81 -2.58 -0.79 1.05
CA MET A 81 -2.21 0.60 1.21
C MET A 81 -2.52 1.08 2.63
N ASP A 82 -3.68 0.69 3.17
CA ASP A 82 -4.09 1.00 4.54
C ASP A 82 -3.16 0.38 5.58
N ALA A 83 -2.77 -0.88 5.40
CA ALA A 83 -1.81 -1.57 6.25
C ALA A 83 -0.43 -0.88 6.23
N ILE A 84 0.06 -0.51 5.05
CA ILE A 84 1.33 0.21 4.89
C ILE A 84 1.28 1.57 5.58
N MET A 85 0.17 2.32 5.45
CA MET A 85 0.01 3.60 6.14
C MET A 85 0.00 3.45 7.66
N LYS A 86 -0.70 2.43 8.17
CA LYS A 86 -0.74 2.12 9.60
C LYS A 86 0.64 1.75 10.14
N LEU A 87 1.38 0.92 9.40
CA LEU A 87 2.73 0.50 9.74
C LEU A 87 3.68 1.70 9.93
N HIS A 88 3.53 2.71 9.08
CA HIS A 88 4.35 3.93 9.12
C HIS A 88 3.74 5.05 9.98
N LYS A 89 2.63 4.78 10.68
CA LYS A 89 1.91 5.73 11.54
C LYS A 89 1.53 7.04 10.84
N PHE A 90 1.20 6.97 9.55
CA PHE A 90 0.66 8.10 8.78
C PHE A 90 -0.84 8.31 9.00
N GLU A 91 -1.44 7.73 10.05
CA GLU A 91 -2.84 7.95 10.41
C GLU A 91 -3.07 9.44 10.72
N GLY A 92 -3.58 10.19 9.74
CA GLY A 92 -3.89 11.62 9.87
C GLY A 92 -3.46 12.51 8.68
N ASP A 93 -2.72 12.00 7.70
CA ASP A 93 -2.27 12.82 6.57
C ASP A 93 -3.36 12.98 5.48
N SER A 94 -3.88 14.21 5.33
CA SER A 94 -5.02 14.57 4.47
C SER A 94 -4.83 14.21 2.99
N LYS A 95 -3.59 14.04 2.52
CA LYS A 95 -3.29 13.78 1.10
C LYS A 95 -3.62 12.34 0.69
N LEU A 96 -3.45 11.38 1.59
CA LEU A 96 -3.66 9.96 1.32
C LEU A 96 -5.12 9.53 1.44
N GLN A 97 -5.93 10.28 2.21
CA GLN A 97 -7.37 10.03 2.32
C GLN A 97 -8.08 10.14 0.96
N LYS A 98 -7.64 11.05 0.09
CA LYS A 98 -8.20 11.22 -1.27
C LYS A 98 -7.88 10.06 -2.21
N VAL A 99 -6.75 9.39 -2.02
CA VAL A 99 -6.41 8.17 -2.79
C VAL A 99 -7.33 7.02 -2.38
N LYS A 100 -7.63 6.86 -1.08
CA LYS A 100 -8.65 5.92 -0.61
C LYS A 100 -10.02 6.22 -1.22
N ASP A 101 -10.41 7.49 -1.27
CA ASP A 101 -11.69 7.91 -1.86
C ASP A 101 -11.76 7.62 -3.37
N ALA A 102 -10.65 7.81 -4.10
CA ALA A 102 -10.55 7.51 -5.53
C ALA A 102 -10.65 6.00 -5.83
N ILE A 103 -10.04 5.15 -4.99
CA ILE A 103 -10.13 3.69 -5.12
C ILE A 103 -11.56 3.22 -4.83
N LYS A 104 -12.19 3.72 -3.75
CA LYS A 104 -13.59 3.41 -3.42
C LYS A 104 -14.56 3.82 -4.51
N ALA A 105 -14.38 5.02 -5.10
CA ALA A 105 -15.24 5.50 -6.19
C ALA A 105 -15.27 4.55 -7.39
N ARG A 106 -14.12 3.95 -7.74
CA ARG A 106 -14.04 2.95 -8.83
C ARG A 106 -14.67 1.61 -8.46
N GLN A 107 -14.52 1.14 -7.23
CA GLN A 107 -15.18 -0.08 -6.76
C GLN A 107 -16.71 0.05 -6.77
N SER A 108 -17.24 1.23 -6.47
CA SER A 108 -18.69 1.51 -6.57
C SER A 108 -19.19 1.63 -8.01
N GLN A 109 -18.41 2.22 -8.93
CA GLN A 109 -18.81 2.35 -10.34
C GLN A 109 -18.79 1.01 -11.10
N GLY A 110 -17.96 0.05 -10.67
CA GLY A 110 -17.97 -1.31 -11.20
C GLY A 110 -19.19 -2.16 -10.82
N LYS A 111 -19.94 -1.79 -9.77
CA LYS A 111 -21.14 -2.52 -9.33
C LYS A 111 -22.44 -2.05 -9.98
N THR A 112 -22.51 -0.82 -10.49
CA THR A 112 -23.74 -0.25 -11.09
C THR A 112 -23.96 -0.57 -12.57
N ALA A 113 -23.04 -1.28 -13.23
CA ALA A 113 -23.17 -1.64 -14.65
C ALA A 113 -23.92 -2.97 -14.91
N THR A 114 -24.30 -3.73 -13.87
CA THR A 114 -24.90 -5.07 -14.05
C THR A 114 -26.41 -5.13 -13.81
N GLU A 115 -27.06 -4.08 -13.29
CA GLU A 115 -28.51 -4.04 -13.07
C GLU A 115 -29.22 -3.00 -13.95
N ARG A 116 -29.15 -3.18 -15.27
CA ARG A 116 -30.17 -2.69 -16.22
C ARG A 116 -30.33 -3.70 -17.35
N GLN A 117 -31.06 -4.78 -17.07
CA GLN A 117 -31.85 -5.50 -18.05
C GLN A 117 -33.32 -5.15 -17.85
#